data_AF-A0A527H6R1-F1
#
_entry.id   AF-A0A527H6R1-F1
#
_cell.length_a   1.000
_cell.length_b   1.000
_cell.length_c   1.000
_cell.angle_alpha   90.00
_cell.angle_beta   90.00
_cell.angle_gamma   90.00
#
_symmetry.space_group_name_H-M   'P 1'
#
loop_
_entity.id
_entity.type
_entity.pdbx_description
1 polymer ?
#
loop_
_entity_poly.entity_id
_entity_poly.type
_entity_poly.pdbx_seq_one_letter_code
_entity_poly.pdbx_strand_id
1 'polypeptide(L)'
;LAGGSATRVSILQNVDAEAQVHSVLPECQVMQIDTQANVLQALESKRVDAAAVDLSTVRWLASRNPDRYFDAGKSWLSMLYGAALRQGDLDWLTFVNATFTIAMFGHENALYDAAFKDYFGQEPPARHPGFPAI
;
A
#
# COMPACT_ATOMS: atom_id res chain seq x y z
N LEU A 1 11.49 -8.97 11.15
CA LEU A 1 12.43 -9.90 10.49
C LEU A 1 13.74 -9.90 11.29
N ALA A 2 14.20 -11.06 11.77
CA ALA A 2 15.34 -11.16 12.69
C ALA A 2 16.64 -11.67 12.02
N GLY A 3 16.59 -12.03 10.74
CA GLY A 3 17.69 -12.70 10.04
C GLY A 3 18.86 -11.80 9.63
N GLY A 4 18.80 -10.49 9.86
CA GLY A 4 19.86 -9.55 9.44
C GLY A 4 20.21 -9.73 7.97
N SER A 5 21.50 -9.97 7.68
CA SER A 5 22.03 -10.23 6.34
C SER A 5 21.60 -11.53 5.66
N ALA A 6 21.01 -12.47 6.40
CA ALA A 6 20.40 -13.66 5.84
C ALA A 6 18.97 -13.42 5.35
N THR A 7 18.35 -12.28 5.70
CA THR A 7 16.99 -11.94 5.26
C THR A 7 16.99 -11.61 3.78
N ARG A 8 16.14 -12.28 3.01
CA ARG A 8 15.92 -12.02 1.59
C ARG A 8 14.58 -11.32 1.39
N VAL A 9 14.59 -10.18 0.69
CA VAL A 9 13.40 -9.35 0.44
C VAL A 9 13.20 -9.22 -1.07
N SER A 10 12.00 -9.53 -1.55
CA SER A 10 11.61 -9.20 -2.92
C SER A 10 10.96 -7.81 -2.98
N ILE A 11 11.19 -7.06 -4.05
CA ILE A 11 10.57 -5.75 -4.31
C ILE A 11 10.37 -5.56 -5.81
N LEU A 12 9.36 -4.78 -6.20
CA LEU A 12 9.18 -4.37 -7.59
C LEU A 12 10.42 -3.57 -8.05
N GLN A 13 10.94 -3.93 -9.22
CA GLN A 13 12.13 -3.30 -9.77
C GLN A 13 11.91 -1.80 -10.00
N ASN A 14 12.79 -0.99 -9.42
CA ASN A 14 12.81 0.46 -9.57
C ASN A 14 14.20 0.99 -9.22
N VAL A 15 14.56 2.18 -9.71
CA VAL A 15 15.91 2.77 -9.57
C VAL A 15 16.35 2.82 -8.10
N ASP A 16 15.46 3.19 -7.19
CA ASP A 16 15.76 3.38 -5.77
C ASP A 16 15.26 2.24 -4.87
N ALA A 17 14.76 1.14 -5.45
CA ALA A 17 14.06 0.09 -4.69
C ALA A 17 14.94 -0.53 -3.59
N GLU A 18 16.19 -0.86 -3.89
CA GLU A 18 17.12 -1.45 -2.93
C GLU A 18 17.50 -0.47 -1.81
N ALA A 19 17.86 0.76 -2.16
CA ALA A 19 18.19 1.80 -1.19
C ALA A 19 17.02 2.06 -0.23
N GLN A 20 15.78 2.04 -0.74
CA GLN A 20 14.58 2.18 0.08
C GLN A 20 14.42 1.02 1.07
N VAL A 21 14.63 -0.23 0.65
CA VAL A 21 14.56 -1.38 1.57
C VAL A 21 15.66 -1.30 2.64
N HIS A 22 16.89 -0.94 2.25
CA HIS A 22 18.01 -0.79 3.18
C HIS A 22 17.83 0.35 4.20
N SER A 23 16.96 1.33 3.94
CA SER A 23 16.62 2.35 4.95
C SER A 23 15.97 1.77 6.22
N VAL A 24 15.36 0.59 6.13
CA VAL A 24 14.68 -0.10 7.24
C VAL A 24 15.32 -1.44 7.58
N LEU A 25 15.89 -2.12 6.59
CA LEU A 25 16.53 -3.42 6.69
C LEU A 25 17.95 -3.34 6.09
N PRO A 26 18.89 -2.64 6.76
CA PRO A 26 20.16 -2.20 6.16
C PRO A 26 21.06 -3.32 5.66
N GLU A 27 20.94 -4.51 6.23
CA GLU A 27 21.82 -5.64 5.90
C GLU A 27 21.16 -6.67 4.97
N CYS A 28 19.86 -6.56 4.69
CA CYS A 28 19.15 -7.62 3.97
C CYS A 28 19.56 -7.72 2.49
N GLN A 29 19.36 -8.89 1.90
CA GLN A 29 19.52 -9.12 0.48
C GLN A 29 18.25 -8.70 -0.26
N VAL A 30 18.38 -7.88 -1.30
CA VAL A 30 17.24 -7.38 -2.08
C VAL A 30 17.19 -8.05 -3.44
N MET A 31 16.03 -8.59 -3.79
CA MET A 31 15.70 -9.15 -5.10
C MET A 31 14.71 -8.23 -5.79
N GLN A 32 15.18 -7.50 -6.80
CA GLN A 32 14.32 -6.68 -7.65
C GLN A 32 13.67 -7.54 -8.73
N ILE A 33 12.34 -7.45 -8.86
CA ILE A 33 11.53 -8.30 -9.72
C ILE A 33 10.62 -7.44 -10.60
N ASP A 34 10.39 -7.88 -11.83
CA ASP A 34 9.72 -7.15 -12.92
C ASP A 34 8.23 -6.83 -12.69
N THR A 35 7.51 -7.62 -11.89
CA THR A 35 6.08 -7.40 -11.62
C THR A 35 5.70 -7.65 -10.17
N GLN A 36 4.63 -6.99 -9.69
CA GLN A 36 4.10 -7.21 -8.34
C GLN A 36 3.62 -8.65 -8.11
N ALA A 37 3.09 -9.30 -9.15
CA ALA A 37 2.69 -10.71 -9.07
C ALA A 37 3.90 -11.62 -8.83
N ASN A 38 5.01 -11.38 -9.54
CA ASN A 38 6.24 -12.17 -9.38
C ASN A 38 6.94 -11.88 -8.04
N VAL A 39 6.83 -10.66 -7.50
CA VAL A 39 7.25 -10.33 -6.11
C VAL A 39 6.55 -11.25 -5.11
N LEU A 40 5.22 -11.35 -5.18
CA LEU A 40 4.46 -12.24 -4.30
C LEU A 40 4.76 -13.72 -4.58
N GLN A 41 4.94 -14.12 -5.83
CA GLN A 41 5.31 -15.49 -6.18
C GLN A 41 6.67 -15.90 -5.58
N ALA A 42 7.64 -14.99 -5.50
CA ALA A 42 8.93 -15.25 -4.86
C ALA A 42 8.75 -15.56 -3.36
N LEU A 43 7.83 -14.87 -2.67
CA LEU A 43 7.48 -15.14 -1.29
C LEU A 43 6.79 -16.51 -1.14
N GLU A 44 5.78 -16.78 -1.95
CA GLU A 44 5.02 -18.06 -1.93
C GLU A 44 5.90 -19.28 -2.20
N SER A 45 6.88 -19.13 -3.11
CA SER A 45 7.84 -20.18 -3.45
C SER A 45 9.02 -20.28 -2.48
N LYS A 46 9.02 -19.51 -1.39
CA LYS A 46 10.08 -19.47 -0.36
C LYS A 46 11.46 -19.07 -0.91
N ARG A 47 11.50 -18.40 -2.07
CA ARG A 47 12.71 -17.83 -2.66
C ARG A 47 13.19 -16.59 -1.91
N VAL A 48 12.28 -15.93 -1.21
CA VAL A 48 12.56 -14.82 -0.29
C VAL A 48 11.83 -15.04 1.03
N ASP A 49 12.20 -14.30 2.05
CA ASP A 49 11.61 -14.39 3.40
C ASP A 49 10.54 -13.31 3.63
N ALA A 50 10.56 -12.24 2.82
CA ALA A 50 9.55 -11.19 2.82
C ALA A 50 9.37 -10.55 1.43
N ALA A 51 8.21 -9.94 1.21
CA ALA A 51 7.92 -9.11 0.05
C ALA A 51 7.68 -7.66 0.50
N ALA A 52 8.45 -6.72 -0.05
CA ALA A 52 8.23 -5.29 0.10
C ALA A 52 7.25 -4.84 -1.00
N VAL A 53 6.00 -4.61 -0.60
CA VAL A 53 4.92 -4.11 -1.45
C VAL A 53 4.18 -2.98 -0.74
N ASP A 54 3.39 -2.24 -1.50
CA ASP A 54 2.53 -1.17 -0.98
C ASP A 54 1.65 -1.65 0.18
N LEU A 55 1.50 -0.81 1.21
CA LEU A 55 0.77 -1.17 2.43
C LEU A 55 -0.71 -1.48 2.16
N SER A 56 -1.30 -0.88 1.12
CA SER A 56 -2.65 -1.23 0.64
C SER A 56 -2.73 -2.71 0.21
N THR A 57 -1.74 -3.19 -0.54
CA THR A 57 -1.60 -4.60 -0.93
C THR A 57 -1.39 -5.50 0.27
N VAL A 58 -0.51 -5.12 1.21
CA VAL A 58 -0.29 -5.88 2.45
C VAL A 58 -1.60 -6.06 3.22
N ARG A 59 -2.34 -4.96 3.43
CA ARG A 59 -3.61 -4.96 4.16
C ARG A 59 -4.67 -5.81 3.47
N TRP A 60 -4.78 -5.69 2.14
CA TRP A 60 -5.71 -6.50 1.36
C TRP A 60 -5.40 -8.00 1.46
N LEU A 61 -4.13 -8.39 1.29
CA LEU A 61 -3.69 -9.78 1.40
C LEU A 61 -3.91 -10.35 2.81
N ALA A 62 -3.52 -9.60 3.85
CA ALA A 62 -3.68 -10.02 5.24
C ALA A 62 -5.17 -10.11 5.63
N SER A 63 -6.03 -9.23 5.12
CA SER A 63 -7.48 -9.28 5.35
C SER A 63 -8.14 -10.47 4.66
N ARG A 64 -7.75 -10.78 3.42
CA ARG A 64 -8.35 -11.86 2.62
C ARG A 64 -7.81 -13.25 2.96
N ASN A 65 -6.55 -13.33 3.39
CA ASN A 65 -5.86 -14.60 3.65
C ASN A 65 -4.99 -14.52 4.93
N PRO A 66 -5.60 -14.30 6.11
CA PRO A 66 -4.88 -14.08 7.37
C PRO A 66 -4.03 -15.28 7.82
N ASP A 67 -4.37 -16.50 7.39
CA ASP A 67 -3.60 -17.71 7.70
C ASP A 67 -2.32 -17.84 6.86
N ARG A 68 -2.16 -17.00 5.83
CA ARG A 68 -1.05 -17.06 4.86
C ARG A 68 -0.18 -15.81 4.88
N TYR A 69 -0.79 -14.64 5.02
CA TYR A 69 -0.09 -13.36 5.02
C TYR A 69 -0.27 -12.64 6.34
N PHE A 70 0.80 -11.96 6.75
CA PHE A 70 0.78 -11.04 7.88
C PHE A 70 1.65 -9.83 7.55
N ASP A 71 1.34 -8.70 8.18
CA ASP A 71 2.18 -7.51 8.11
C ASP A 71 3.45 -7.73 8.96
N ALA A 72 4.63 -7.60 8.35
CA ALA A 72 5.92 -7.74 9.03
C ALA A 72 6.25 -6.58 9.99
N GLY A 73 5.38 -5.56 10.08
CA GLY A 73 5.50 -4.41 10.97
C GLY A 73 6.52 -3.39 10.52
N LYS A 74 6.78 -3.31 9.20
CA LYS A 74 7.80 -2.42 8.60
C LYS A 74 7.17 -1.59 7.48
N SER A 75 7.22 -0.27 7.63
CA SER A 75 6.71 0.72 6.66
C SER A 75 7.59 1.97 6.68
N TRP A 76 7.90 2.58 5.53
CA TRP A 76 8.86 3.71 5.46
C TRP A 76 8.45 4.89 4.58
N LEU A 77 7.70 4.69 3.50
CA LEU A 77 7.25 5.78 2.64
C LEU A 77 5.73 5.93 2.69
N SER A 78 5.28 7.18 2.82
CA SER A 78 3.89 7.54 2.57
C SER A 78 3.65 7.68 1.07
N MET A 79 2.80 6.81 0.53
CA MET A 79 2.37 6.88 -0.87
C MET A 79 1.05 7.65 -0.98
N LEU A 80 0.95 8.52 -1.98
CA LEU A 80 -0.29 9.19 -2.35
C LEU A 80 -0.84 8.56 -3.62
N TYR A 81 -1.99 7.90 -3.52
CA TYR A 81 -2.68 7.33 -4.67
C TYR A 81 -3.66 8.32 -5.28
N GLY A 82 -3.79 8.30 -6.60
CA GLY A 82 -4.76 9.09 -7.34
C GLY A 82 -5.17 8.39 -8.64
N ALA A 83 -6.26 8.86 -9.25
CA ALA A 83 -6.67 8.41 -10.57
C ALA A 83 -5.85 9.14 -11.64
N ALA A 84 -5.10 8.40 -12.45
CA ALA A 84 -4.43 8.96 -13.61
C ALA A 84 -5.46 9.25 -14.70
N LEU A 85 -5.49 10.49 -15.20
CA LEU A 85 -6.45 10.97 -16.20
C LEU A 85 -5.72 11.52 -17.43
N ARG A 86 -6.46 11.70 -18.52
CA ARG A 86 -5.91 12.29 -19.75
C ARG A 86 -5.46 13.73 -19.50
N GLN A 87 -4.24 14.05 -19.92
CA GLN A 87 -3.71 15.42 -19.82
C GLN A 87 -4.58 16.39 -20.62
N GLY A 88 -4.91 17.53 -20.01
CA GLY A 88 -5.72 18.59 -20.61
C GLY A 88 -7.23 18.45 -20.38
N ASP A 89 -7.70 17.33 -19.81
CA ASP A 89 -9.12 17.12 -19.49
C ASP A 89 -9.46 17.62 -18.08
N LEU A 90 -9.51 18.94 -17.92
CA LEU A 90 -9.68 19.56 -16.61
C LEU A 90 -11.09 19.37 -16.04
N ASP A 91 -12.11 19.29 -16.89
CA ASP A 91 -13.49 19.05 -16.45
C ASP A 91 -13.61 17.66 -15.83
N TRP A 92 -13.05 16.64 -16.49
CA TRP A 92 -13.02 15.29 -15.94
C TRP A 92 -12.17 15.17 -14.68
N LEU A 93 -10.99 15.80 -14.66
CA LEU A 93 -10.15 15.86 -13.47
C LEU A 93 -10.88 16.48 -12.28
N THR A 94 -11.60 17.57 -12.50
CA THR A 94 -12.36 18.26 -11.47
C THR A 94 -13.49 17.38 -10.94
N PHE A 95 -14.21 16.71 -11.83
CA PHE A 95 -15.27 15.79 -11.45
C PHE A 95 -14.76 14.61 -10.61
N VAL A 96 -13.66 13.96 -11.03
CA VAL A 96 -13.07 12.82 -10.30
C VAL A 96 -12.54 13.26 -8.94
N ASN A 97 -11.83 14.39 -8.86
CA ASN A 97 -11.32 14.93 -7.60
C ASN A 97 -12.46 15.30 -6.63
N ALA A 98 -13.54 15.90 -7.13
CA ALA A 98 -14.71 16.22 -6.31
C ALA A 98 -15.37 14.94 -5.78
N THR A 99 -15.50 13.90 -6.61
CA THR A 99 -16.04 12.60 -6.21
C THR A 99 -15.23 11.99 -5.06
N PHE A 100 -13.90 11.93 -5.18
CA PHE A 100 -13.04 11.43 -4.10
C PHE A 100 -13.11 12.31 -2.86
N THR A 101 -13.07 13.63 -3.01
CA THR A 101 -13.12 14.55 -1.87
C THR A 101 -14.41 14.39 -1.08
N ILE A 102 -15.56 14.29 -1.75
CA ILE A 102 -16.87 14.16 -1.10
C ILE A 102 -17.01 12.79 -0.41
N ALA A 103 -16.55 11.71 -1.05
CA ALA A 103 -16.61 10.36 -0.48
C ALA A 103 -15.60 10.16 0.67
N MET A 104 -14.43 10.81 0.62
CA MET A 104 -13.38 10.61 1.62
C MET A 104 -13.46 11.58 2.79
N PHE A 105 -13.92 12.80 2.57
CA PHE A 105 -13.85 13.91 3.54
C PHE A 105 -15.15 14.71 3.66
N GLY A 106 -16.11 14.49 2.77
CA GLY A 106 -17.36 15.23 2.71
C GLY A 106 -18.48 14.58 3.52
N HIS A 107 -19.68 14.55 2.94
CA HIS A 107 -20.88 14.00 3.59
C HIS A 107 -21.20 12.56 3.16
N GLU A 108 -20.55 12.03 2.11
CA GLU A 108 -20.79 10.67 1.58
C GLU A 108 -19.77 9.65 2.09
N ASN A 109 -19.28 9.84 3.33
CA ASN A 109 -18.19 9.05 3.90
C ASN A 109 -18.52 7.55 4.02
N ALA A 110 -19.80 7.20 4.14
CA ALA A 110 -20.24 5.80 4.21
C ALA A 110 -19.80 4.98 2.98
N LEU A 111 -19.68 5.60 1.80
CA LEU A 111 -19.18 4.94 0.59
C LEU A 111 -17.72 4.52 0.76
N TYR A 112 -16.88 5.45 1.23
CA TYR A 112 -15.47 5.17 1.44
C TYR A 112 -15.26 4.19 2.59
N ASP A 113 -16.00 4.33 3.69
CA ASP A 113 -15.83 3.51 4.89
C ASP A 113 -16.18 2.04 4.60
N ALA A 114 -17.29 1.81 3.87
CA ALA A 114 -17.66 0.47 3.42
C ALA A 114 -16.57 -0.17 2.55
N ALA A 115 -16.02 0.58 1.59
CA ALA A 115 -14.94 0.10 0.74
C ALA A 115 -13.65 -0.15 1.53
N PHE A 116 -13.25 0.77 2.42
CA PHE A 116 -12.05 0.64 3.23
C PHE A 116 -12.10 -0.60 4.12
N LYS A 117 -13.28 -0.90 4.67
CA LYS A 117 -13.53 -2.13 5.42
C LYS A 117 -13.48 -3.39 4.57
N ASP A 118 -14.16 -3.40 3.42
CA ASP A 118 -14.22 -4.60 2.55
C ASP A 118 -12.85 -4.95 1.94
N TYR A 119 -12.05 -3.94 1.59
CA TYR A 119 -10.76 -4.16 0.95
C TYR A 119 -9.60 -4.29 1.94
N PHE A 120 -9.63 -3.61 3.09
CA PHE A 120 -8.48 -3.55 4.00
C PHE A 120 -8.76 -4.06 5.41
N GLY A 121 -10.00 -4.46 5.71
CA GLY A 121 -10.38 -4.99 7.02
C GLY A 121 -10.25 -3.98 8.17
N GLN A 122 -10.21 -2.69 7.86
CA GLN A 122 -10.00 -1.61 8.83
C GLN A 122 -11.14 -0.59 8.75
N GLU A 123 -11.31 0.16 9.83
CA GLU A 123 -12.17 1.33 9.85
C GLU A 123 -11.29 2.59 9.69
N PRO A 124 -11.65 3.54 8.82
CA PRO A 124 -10.93 4.80 8.73
C PRO A 124 -11.17 5.67 9.99
N PRO A 125 -10.33 6.69 10.23
CA PRO A 125 -10.56 7.62 11.34
C PRO A 125 -11.96 8.23 11.29
N ALA A 126 -12.62 8.32 12.45
CA ALA A 126 -13.93 8.92 12.56
C ALA A 126 -13.88 10.39 12.11
N ARG A 127 -14.81 10.76 11.21
CA ARG A 127 -14.97 12.14 10.75
C ARG A 127 -16.04 12.81 11.58
N HIS A 128 -15.74 13.99 12.09
CA HIS A 128 -16.66 14.75 12.95
C HIS A 128 -17.16 15.99 12.21
N PRO A 129 -18.47 16.33 12.32
CA PRO A 129 -18.97 17.60 11.80
C PRO A 129 -18.24 18.78 12.45
N GLY A 130 -17.90 19.79 11.65
CA GLY A 130 -17.23 21.01 12.11
C GLY A 130 -16.01 21.37 11.26
N PHE A 131 -15.17 22.25 11.80
CA PHE A 131 -13.90 22.59 11.17
C PHE A 131 -12.91 21.41 11.26
N PRO A 132 -11.99 21.26 10.30
CA PRO A 132 -10.91 20.28 10.40
C PRO A 132 -10.19 20.42 11.74
N ALA A 133 -9.95 19.30 12.42
CA ALA A 133 -9.06 19.28 13.57
C ALA A 133 -7.63 19.52 13.06
N ILE A 134 -7.06 20.67 13.43
CA ILE A 134 -5.64 21.02 13.25
C ILE A 134 -4.77 20.26 14.25
#